data_AF-G5LLL8-F1
#
_entry.id   AF-G5LLL8-F1
#
_cell.length_a   1.000
_cell.length_b   1.000
_cell.length_c   1.000
_cell.angle_alpha   90.00
_cell.angle_beta   90.00
_cell.angle_gamma   90.00
#
_symmetry.space_group_name_H-M   'P 1'
#
loop_
_entity.id
_entity.type
_entity.pdbx_description
1 polymer ?
#
loop_
_entity_poly.entity_id
_entity_poly.type
_entity_poly.pdbx_seq_one_letter_code
_entity_poly.pdbx_strand_id
1 'polypeptide(L)' 'MLEAMMTAPVGDDVYGDDPTVNALQRYAADLSGKEAALL' A
#
# COMPACT_ATOMS: atom_id res chain seq x y z
N MET A 1 2.83 13.37 9.82
CA MET A 1 3.11 11.91 9.75
C MET A 1 2.10 11.12 10.56
N LEU A 2 2.00 11.35 11.88
CA LEU A 2 0.99 10.69 12.72
C LEU A 2 -0.44 10.90 12.20
N GLU A 3 -0.82 12.13 11.84
CA GLU A 3 -2.14 12.43 11.28
C GLU A 3 -2.46 11.60 10.02
N ALA A 4 -1.48 11.41 9.13
CA ALA A 4 -1.66 10.59 7.92
C ALA A 4 -1.85 9.11 8.26
N MET A 5 -1.12 8.59 9.26
CA MET A 5 -1.32 7.22 9.75
C MET A 5 -2.70 7.04 10.37
N MET A 6 -3.16 8.02 11.15
CA MET A 6 -4.44 7.95 11.88
C MET A 6 -5.67 8.09 10.98
N THR A 7 -5.52 8.70 9.81
CA THR A 7 -6.62 8.97 8.87
C THR A 7 -6.61 8.08 7.63
N ALA A 8 -5.57 7.27 7.45
CA ALA A 8 -5.46 6.36 6.31
C ALA A 8 -6.58 5.32 6.31
N PRO A 9 -7.24 5.07 5.17
CA PRO A 9 -8.20 3.98 5.05
C PRO A 9 -7.49 2.63 5.15
N VAL A 10 -8.03 1.71 5.94
CA VAL A 10 -7.45 0.37 6.15
C VAL A 10 -8.44 -0.72 5.75
N GLY A 11 -7.94 -1.93 5.55
CA GLY A 11 -8.72 -3.11 5.20
C GLY A 11 -8.01 -4.39 5.64
N ASP A 12 -8.40 -5.51 5.04
CA ASP A 12 -7.74 -6.80 5.28
C ASP A 12 -6.70 -7.07 4.19
N ASP A 13 -5.43 -7.02 4.57
CA ASP A 13 -4.32 -7.22 3.63
C ASP A 13 -4.20 -8.68 3.13
N VAL A 14 -4.65 -9.66 3.91
CA VAL A 14 -4.62 -11.08 3.49
C VAL A 14 -5.56 -11.32 2.30
N TYR A 15 -6.68 -10.60 2.26
CA TYR A 15 -7.62 -10.64 1.15
C TYR A 15 -7.35 -9.56 0.07
N GLY A 16 -6.36 -8.68 0.28
CA GLY A 16 -6.00 -7.62 -0.66
C GLY A 16 -6.92 -6.39 -0.61
N ASP A 17 -7.71 -6.24 0.45
CA ASP A 17 -8.71 -5.19 0.60
C ASP A 17 -8.17 -3.94 1.33
N ASP A 18 -6.91 -3.93 1.78
CA ASP A 18 -6.31 -2.74 2.39
C ASP A 18 -5.86 -1.72 1.32
N PRO A 19 -6.55 -0.57 1.20
CA PRO A 19 -6.25 0.40 0.15
C PRO A 19 -4.93 1.14 0.38
N THR A 20 -4.50 1.31 1.63
CA THR A 20 -3.25 2.01 1.96
C THR A 20 -2.05 1.13 1.66
N VAL A 21 -2.11 -0.16 1.98
CA VAL A 21 -1.05 -1.12 1.62
C VAL A 21 -0.93 -1.24 0.10
N ASN A 22 -2.06 -1.39 -0.59
CA ASN A 22 -2.09 -1.45 -2.06
C ASN A 22 -1.48 -0.22 -2.72
N ALA A 23 -1.79 0.98 -2.22
CA ALA A 23 -1.22 2.23 -2.74
C ALA A 23 0.30 2.30 -2.55
N LEU A 24 0.79 1.88 -1.37
CA LEU A 24 2.23 1.84 -1.07
C LEU A 24 2.96 0.86 -2.00
N GLN A 25 2.41 -0.34 -2.19
CA GLN A 25 3.02 -1.36 -3.04
C GLN A 25 3.09 -0.90 -4.51
N ARG A 26 2.02 -0.31 -5.05
CA ARG A 26 2.02 0.24 -6.41
C ARG A 26 3.09 1.32 -6.58
N TYR A 27 3.14 2.28 -5.65
CA TYR A 27 4.13 3.34 -5.68
C TYR A 27 5.57 2.79 -5.63
N ALA A 28 5.84 1.82 -4.77
CA ALA A 28 7.16 1.21 -4.66
C ALA A 28 7.55 0.39 -5.91
N ALA A 29 6.60 -0.33 -6.51
CA ALA A 29 6.81 -1.06 -7.76
C ALA A 29 7.16 -0.10 -8.91
N ASP A 30 6.38 0.97 -9.07
CA ASP A 30 6.60 2.01 -10.08
C ASP A 30 7.95 2.70 -9.90
N LEU A 31 8.28 3.09 -8.65
CA LEU A 31 9.53 3.77 -8.33
C LEU A 31 10.76 2.92 -8.64
N SER A 32 10.66 1.60 -8.44
CA SER A 32 11.77 0.67 -8.65
C SER A 32 11.79 0.00 -10.02
N GLY A 33 10.79 0.29 -10.87
CA GLY A 33 10.62 -0.33 -12.19
C GLY A 33 10.39 -1.84 -12.10
N LYS A 34 9.67 -2.30 -11.08
CA LYS A 34 9.31 -3.70 -10.85
C LYS A 34 7.84 -3.93 -11.13
N GLU A 35 7.49 -5.15 -11.48
CA GLU A 35 6.10 -5.54 -11.72
C GLU A 35 5.27 -5.50 -10.43
N ALA A 36 5.87 -5.88 -9.31
CA ALA A 36 5.26 -5.82 -7.99
C ALA A 36 6.30 -5.48 -6.92
N ALA A 37 5.85 -4.84 -5.84
CA ALA A 37 6.68 -4.55 -4.67
C ALA A 37 6.67 -5.69 -3.64
N LEU A 38 5.60 -6.49 -3.62
CA LEU A 38 5.42 -7.65 -2.75
C LEU A 38 4.70 -8.76 -3.53
N LEU A 39 5.01 -10.03 -3.21
CA LEU A 39 4.43 -11.23 -3.84
C LEU A 39 3.26 -11.79 -3.03
#